data_AF-A0A7V5RMU0-F1
#
_entry.id   AF-A0A7V5RMU0-F1
#
_cell.length_a   1.000
_cell.length_b   1.000
_cell.length_c   1.000
_cell.angle_alpha   90.00
_cell.angle_beta   90.00
_cell.angle_gamma   90.00
#
_symmetry.space_group_name_H-M   'P 1'
#
loop_
_entity.id
_entity.type
_entity.pdbx_description
1 polymer ?
#
loop_
_entity_poly.entity_id
_entity_poly.type
_entity_poly.pdbx_seq_one_letter_code
_entity_poly.pdbx_strand_id
1 'polypeptide(L)'
;MRNKYLYFKLLDLQQPVEEVRRFSEMEISALLGPVLPIDNIFQLSQQPEIKRIIEKDLPLQNALTDGLPGRGRHGYLWSGDAPPNVIPLLKRLAYIKEIFLFQQALEPDPQWLREELSNMPYREYNVYLWRVFRISTRSFLWDRLLYIEQTSRNENEADTQIKNLKEELLLSPEAENDLNPYEMISYARPPRPASFFFDLKKRSQRLPDRRWIQASLNALAPHPESSLQALFDTEEEIYTRAICLGLDVTTVELNPIKAAIQQANAALPHIRLSELSSLINELQSKINMLMSATAAAQTDLFMYSAEGQFISYWQDERRRLKTHGFSLPEPFLKYAACTRFLIETGALSKDSGLNTIVLAALIMTLQGALRKKELPSFVSSLIDYLRRFYLKRYLLGKFDAWLPMTYGRLNCFNDDVFKTTEVRDSTILFLPNRLGKSGFSREDRNIIEMLKLLPVVQKAERQLLGHRDIPDALLEEYREEMSEKGGLARWLPRQMDEFFTRLELMSRQEEILRYYHLLKQYNRLFEHLGQTTRNQVVIYVRQTRIKSNEHSIDVPWTETVKKIILKNKKMSHWHLKEESRHIIPGNSPQFNRVYHILSYKIIPE
;
A
#
# COMPACT_ATOMS: atom_id res chain seq x y z
N MET A 1 -22.33 36.09 13.40
CA MET A 1 -21.65 35.49 12.25
C MET A 1 -22.54 34.35 11.76
N ARG A 2 -22.69 34.15 10.45
CA ARG A 2 -23.52 33.07 9.91
C ARG A 2 -22.59 31.90 9.58
N ASN A 3 -22.96 30.70 10.03
CA ASN A 3 -22.16 29.51 9.83
C ASN A 3 -22.05 29.17 8.34
N LYS A 4 -20.86 28.72 7.94
CA LYS A 4 -20.60 28.05 6.67
C LYS A 4 -20.80 26.55 6.86
N TYR A 5 -21.24 25.88 5.80
CA TYR A 5 -21.57 24.46 5.86
C TYR A 5 -20.76 23.67 4.84
N LEU A 6 -20.21 22.55 5.30
CA LEU A 6 -19.59 21.54 4.44
C LEU A 6 -20.34 20.22 4.64
N TYR A 7 -20.92 19.69 3.57
CA TYR A 7 -21.51 18.36 3.57
C TYR A 7 -20.58 17.36 2.89
N PHE A 8 -20.18 16.33 3.63
CA PHE A 8 -19.32 15.24 3.18
C PHE A 8 -20.19 14.03 2.86
N LYS A 9 -20.44 13.79 1.58
CA LYS A 9 -21.30 12.72 1.09
C LYS A 9 -20.53 11.40 1.03
N LEU A 10 -21.10 10.34 1.60
CA LEU A 10 -20.47 9.01 1.62
C LEU A 10 -20.61 8.29 0.28
N LEU A 11 -19.68 7.37 0.02
CA LEU A 11 -19.77 6.41 -1.09
C LEU A 11 -20.85 5.35 -0.82
N ASP A 12 -21.60 4.99 -1.86
CA ASP A 12 -22.47 3.82 -1.85
C ASP A 12 -21.63 2.53 -1.96
N LEU A 13 -21.29 1.97 -0.80
CA LEU A 13 -20.45 0.77 -0.67
C LEU A 13 -21.29 -0.46 -0.32
N GLN A 14 -20.92 -1.62 -0.85
CA GLN A 14 -21.56 -2.92 -0.57
C GLN A 14 -21.19 -3.52 0.80
N GLN A 15 -20.40 -2.80 1.60
CA GLN A 15 -19.86 -3.22 2.91
C GLN A 15 -20.94 -3.18 4.00
N PRO A 16 -20.72 -3.83 5.17
CA PRO A 16 -21.62 -3.68 6.30
C PRO A 16 -21.71 -2.21 6.72
N VAL A 17 -22.93 -1.70 6.83
CA VAL A 17 -23.28 -0.31 7.16
C VAL A 17 -22.52 0.21 8.39
N GLU A 18 -22.35 -0.64 9.40
CA GLU A 18 -21.74 -0.28 10.68
C GLU A 18 -20.22 -0.05 10.57
N GLU A 19 -19.55 -0.78 9.68
CA GLU A 19 -18.12 -0.62 9.42
C GLU A 19 -17.84 0.71 8.69
N VAL A 20 -18.62 0.98 7.64
CA VAL A 20 -18.54 2.25 6.90
C VAL A 20 -18.82 3.43 7.84
N ARG A 21 -19.85 3.34 8.69
CA ARG A 21 -20.16 4.36 9.70
C ARG A 21 -18.97 4.59 10.64
N ARG A 22 -18.45 3.53 11.27
CA ARG A 22 -17.36 3.65 12.25
C ARG A 22 -16.08 4.23 11.64
N PHE A 23 -15.64 3.74 10.48
CA PHE A 23 -14.38 4.19 9.89
C PHE A 23 -14.48 5.57 9.25
N SER A 24 -15.61 5.90 8.61
CA SER A 24 -15.81 7.24 8.06
C SER A 24 -15.91 8.32 9.14
N GLU A 25 -16.58 8.02 10.27
CA GLU A 25 -16.66 8.93 11.41
C GLU A 25 -15.29 9.10 12.09
N MET A 26 -14.54 8.00 12.25
CA MET A 26 -13.19 8.02 12.81
C MET A 26 -12.23 8.87 11.98
N GLU A 27 -12.18 8.68 10.65
CA GLU A 27 -11.24 9.44 9.81
C GLU A 27 -11.60 10.92 9.71
N ILE A 28 -12.89 11.26 9.57
CA ILE A 28 -13.32 12.64 9.40
C ILE A 28 -13.14 13.42 10.71
N SER A 29 -13.44 12.77 11.85
CA SER A 29 -13.25 13.38 13.17
C SER A 29 -11.78 13.62 13.47
N ALA A 30 -10.88 12.73 13.03
CA ALA A 30 -9.45 12.90 13.23
C ALA A 30 -8.83 13.99 12.35
N LEU A 31 -9.29 14.13 11.10
CA LEU A 31 -8.75 15.12 10.16
C LEU A 31 -9.37 16.52 10.29
N LEU A 32 -10.63 16.61 10.72
CA LEU A 32 -11.41 17.85 10.73
C LEU A 32 -11.92 18.25 12.12
N GLY A 33 -12.03 17.30 13.04
CA GLY A 33 -12.74 17.48 14.32
C GLY A 33 -14.22 17.05 14.24
N PRO A 34 -15.01 17.32 15.28
CA PRO A 34 -16.38 16.84 15.39
C PRO A 34 -17.27 17.27 14.20
N VAL A 35 -18.05 16.33 13.68
CA VAL A 35 -19.03 16.55 12.59
C VAL A 35 -20.38 15.95 12.97
N LEU A 36 -21.47 16.53 12.46
CA LEU A 36 -22.81 16.01 12.67
C LEU A 36 -23.09 14.86 11.68
N PRO A 37 -23.45 13.65 12.15
CA PRO A 37 -23.84 12.58 11.24
C PRO A 37 -25.17 12.87 10.53
N ILE A 38 -25.21 12.60 9.23
CA ILE A 38 -26.41 12.71 8.38
C ILE A 38 -26.80 11.29 7.95
N ASP A 39 -27.74 10.69 8.66
CA ASP A 39 -28.27 9.37 8.35
C ASP A 39 -29.23 9.38 7.16
N ASN A 40 -29.89 10.51 6.91
CA ASN A 40 -30.71 10.72 5.74
C ASN A 40 -30.42 12.10 5.16
N ILE A 41 -30.24 12.19 3.85
CA ILE A 41 -29.92 13.44 3.14
C ILE A 41 -30.93 14.56 3.44
N PHE A 42 -32.19 14.22 3.68
CA PHE A 42 -33.23 15.20 4.02
C PHE A 42 -33.02 15.85 5.40
N GLN A 43 -32.17 15.29 6.27
CA GLN A 43 -31.76 15.94 7.53
C GLN A 43 -30.97 17.22 7.28
N LEU A 44 -30.35 17.40 6.11
CA LEU A 44 -29.74 18.68 5.74
C LEU A 44 -30.75 19.84 5.78
N SER A 45 -32.03 19.56 5.48
CA SER A 45 -33.12 20.54 5.54
C SER A 45 -33.50 20.96 6.98
N GLN A 46 -32.88 20.39 8.01
CA GLN A 46 -32.99 20.89 9.38
C GLN A 46 -32.22 22.22 9.56
N GLN A 47 -31.24 22.49 8.71
CA GLN A 47 -30.58 23.80 8.64
C GLN A 47 -31.42 24.73 7.75
N PRO A 48 -32.00 25.83 8.28
CA PRO A 48 -32.89 26.71 7.52
C PRO A 48 -32.28 27.27 6.23
N GLU A 49 -30.98 27.55 6.26
CA GLU A 49 -30.20 28.04 5.13
C GLU A 49 -30.13 26.99 4.02
N ILE A 50 -29.75 25.76 4.35
CA ILE A 50 -29.60 24.66 3.39
C ILE A 50 -30.97 24.24 2.84
N LYS A 51 -32.01 24.17 3.68
CA LYS A 51 -33.38 23.84 3.26
C LYS A 51 -33.84 24.71 2.08
N ARG A 52 -33.67 26.03 2.21
CA ARG A 52 -34.06 26.99 1.17
C ARG A 52 -33.30 26.74 -0.13
N ILE A 53 -32.02 26.38 -0.05
CA ILE A 53 -31.19 26.10 -1.23
C ILE A 53 -31.70 24.83 -1.94
N ILE A 54 -31.91 23.74 -1.19
CA ILE A 54 -32.36 22.46 -1.76
C ILE A 54 -33.75 22.57 -2.38
N GLU A 55 -34.68 23.30 -1.76
CA GLU A 55 -36.05 23.47 -2.29
C GLU A 55 -36.12 24.29 -3.59
N LYS A 56 -35.05 25.01 -3.94
CA LYS A 56 -35.03 26.01 -5.03
C LYS A 56 -34.24 25.57 -6.26
N ASP A 57 -33.44 24.51 -6.16
CA ASP A 57 -32.59 24.05 -7.26
C ASP A 57 -32.66 22.52 -7.39
N LEU A 58 -33.45 22.06 -8.37
CA LEU A 58 -33.61 20.64 -8.67
C LEU A 58 -32.28 19.96 -9.10
N PRO A 59 -31.40 20.60 -9.91
CA PRO A 59 -30.10 20.02 -10.25
C PRO A 59 -29.20 19.74 -9.03
N LEU A 60 -29.15 20.66 -8.07
CA LEU A 60 -28.43 20.47 -6.81
C LEU A 60 -29.08 19.39 -5.94
N GLN A 61 -30.40 19.35 -5.86
CA GLN A 61 -31.12 18.28 -5.16
C GLN A 61 -30.74 16.91 -5.74
N ASN A 62 -30.76 16.76 -7.06
CA ASN A 62 -30.36 15.54 -7.76
C ASN A 62 -28.90 15.17 -7.44
N ALA A 63 -27.99 16.14 -7.47
CA ALA A 63 -26.58 15.91 -7.13
C ALA A 63 -26.39 15.48 -5.66
N LEU A 64 -27.17 16.02 -4.72
CA LEU A 64 -27.13 15.59 -3.32
C LEU A 64 -27.70 14.18 -3.14
N THR A 65 -28.71 13.79 -3.91
CA THR A 65 -29.39 12.49 -3.80
C THR A 65 -28.77 11.37 -4.64
N ASP A 66 -27.94 11.70 -5.63
CA ASP A 66 -27.31 10.71 -6.53
C ASP A 66 -26.38 9.76 -5.77
N GLY A 67 -26.48 8.45 -6.04
CA GLY A 67 -25.54 7.46 -5.54
C GLY A 67 -25.35 7.47 -4.02
N LEU A 68 -26.43 7.76 -3.27
CA LEU A 68 -26.44 7.67 -1.82
C LEU A 68 -26.39 6.21 -1.36
N PRO A 69 -25.78 5.92 -0.20
CA PRO A 69 -25.80 4.59 0.39
C PRO A 69 -27.22 4.05 0.55
N GLY A 70 -27.49 2.86 0.02
CA GLY A 70 -28.85 2.28 0.06
C GLY A 70 -29.37 1.95 1.47
N ARG A 71 -28.48 1.89 2.47
CA ARG A 71 -28.79 1.74 3.90
C ARG A 71 -27.72 2.46 4.72
N GLY A 72 -28.11 3.05 5.85
CA GLY A 72 -27.16 3.57 6.83
C GLY A 72 -26.99 5.08 6.78
N ARG A 73 -25.74 5.54 6.87
CA ARG A 73 -25.41 6.97 6.94
C ARG A 73 -25.14 7.52 5.54
N HIS A 74 -25.72 8.66 5.21
CA HIS A 74 -25.57 9.32 3.91
C HIS A 74 -24.35 10.25 3.87
N GLY A 75 -23.97 10.82 5.00
CA GLY A 75 -22.82 11.71 5.08
C GLY A 75 -22.58 12.32 6.46
N TYR A 76 -21.80 13.39 6.46
CA TYR A 76 -21.51 14.21 7.64
C TYR A 76 -21.63 15.69 7.29
N LEU A 77 -22.12 16.49 8.23
CA LEU A 77 -22.23 17.94 8.11
C LEU A 77 -21.30 18.61 9.10
N TRP A 78 -20.43 19.47 8.58
CA TRP A 78 -19.63 20.39 9.38
C TRP A 78 -20.22 21.79 9.30
N SER A 79 -20.15 22.54 10.41
CA SER A 79 -20.58 23.93 10.49
C SER A 79 -19.62 24.77 11.34
N GLY A 80 -19.29 25.98 10.90
CA GLY A 80 -18.49 26.94 11.67
C GLY A 80 -18.33 28.28 10.95
N ASP A 81 -17.63 29.23 11.58
CA ASP A 81 -17.56 30.61 11.08
C ASP A 81 -16.73 30.77 9.80
N ALA A 82 -15.69 29.94 9.60
CA ALA A 82 -14.82 29.95 8.43
C ALA A 82 -14.62 28.52 7.90
N PRO A 83 -14.64 28.30 6.56
CA PRO A 83 -14.58 26.95 6.04
C PRO A 83 -13.15 26.41 6.24
N PRO A 84 -12.98 25.19 6.77
CA PRO A 84 -11.66 24.58 6.91
C PRO A 84 -11.01 24.40 5.53
N ASN A 85 -9.67 24.35 5.50
CA ASN A 85 -8.98 23.96 4.27
C ASN A 85 -9.32 22.50 3.96
N VAL A 86 -10.09 22.28 2.89
CA VAL A 86 -10.55 20.94 2.50
C VAL A 86 -9.51 20.17 1.69
N ILE A 87 -8.39 20.77 1.28
CA ILE A 87 -7.43 20.10 0.39
C ILE A 87 -6.77 18.88 1.04
N PRO A 88 -6.29 18.94 2.30
CA PRO A 88 -5.86 17.74 3.00
C PRO A 88 -6.97 16.69 3.06
N LEU A 89 -8.23 17.10 3.21
CA LEU A 89 -9.38 16.19 3.27
C LEU A 89 -9.64 15.52 1.91
N LEU A 90 -9.60 16.29 0.81
CA LEU A 90 -9.76 15.78 -0.56
C LEU A 90 -8.72 14.72 -0.90
N LYS A 91 -7.47 14.90 -0.44
CA LYS A 91 -6.35 13.98 -0.68
C LYS A 91 -6.41 12.71 0.16
N ARG A 92 -7.08 12.76 1.32
CA ARG A 92 -6.94 11.76 2.37
C ARG A 92 -8.20 10.96 2.68
N LEU A 93 -9.38 11.57 2.63
CA LEU A 93 -10.62 10.89 3.03
C LEU A 93 -10.86 9.63 2.21
N ALA A 94 -11.11 8.51 2.89
CA ALA A 94 -11.26 7.21 2.27
C ALA A 94 -12.72 6.87 1.97
N TYR A 95 -13.71 7.41 2.67
CA TYR A 95 -15.12 7.01 2.50
C TYR A 95 -16.01 8.07 1.85
N ILE A 96 -15.51 9.29 1.73
CA ILE A 96 -16.27 10.41 1.17
C ILE A 96 -16.17 10.40 -0.36
N LYS A 97 -17.31 10.45 -1.06
CA LYS A 97 -17.42 10.58 -2.53
C LYS A 97 -17.19 12.03 -2.95
N GLU A 98 -17.92 12.94 -2.30
CA GLU A 98 -18.07 14.35 -2.68
C GLU A 98 -18.13 15.24 -1.45
N ILE A 99 -17.64 16.46 -1.58
CA ILE A 99 -17.77 17.53 -0.60
C ILE A 99 -18.60 18.64 -1.24
N PHE A 100 -19.63 19.11 -0.53
CA PHE A 100 -20.46 20.24 -0.92
C PHE A 100 -20.19 21.41 0.03
N LEU A 101 -19.63 22.50 -0.50
CA LEU A 101 -19.44 23.75 0.23
C LEU A 101 -20.60 24.69 -0.05
N PHE A 102 -21.37 25.03 0.98
CA PHE A 102 -22.43 26.04 0.91
C PHE A 102 -21.90 27.38 1.40
N GLN A 103 -21.92 28.37 0.51
CA GLN A 103 -21.39 29.71 0.77
C GLN A 103 -22.35 30.79 0.24
N GLN A 104 -22.39 31.97 0.86
CA GLN A 104 -23.16 33.09 0.31
C GLN A 104 -22.49 33.67 -0.95
N ALA A 105 -23.30 34.13 -1.91
CA ALA A 105 -22.83 34.59 -3.21
C ALA A 105 -21.85 35.77 -3.13
N LEU A 106 -22.04 36.67 -2.16
CA LEU A 106 -21.20 37.86 -1.98
C LEU A 106 -19.93 37.59 -1.15
N GLU A 107 -19.80 36.43 -0.53
CA GLU A 107 -18.59 36.09 0.22
C GLU A 107 -17.45 35.78 -0.76
N PRO A 108 -16.21 36.22 -0.49
CA PRO A 108 -15.05 35.86 -1.30
C PRO A 108 -14.79 34.35 -1.23
N ASP A 109 -14.35 33.77 -2.34
CA ASP A 109 -14.00 32.35 -2.36
C ASP A 109 -12.85 32.07 -1.39
N PRO A 110 -12.84 30.90 -0.74
CA PRO A 110 -11.69 30.48 0.04
C PRO A 110 -10.44 30.44 -0.84
N GLN A 111 -9.29 30.86 -0.31
CA GLN A 111 -8.03 30.88 -1.05
C GLN A 111 -7.70 29.52 -1.68
N TRP A 112 -7.93 28.44 -0.95
CA TRP A 112 -7.72 27.06 -1.41
C TRP A 112 -8.58 26.67 -2.63
N LEU A 113 -9.75 27.29 -2.81
CA LEU A 113 -10.62 27.03 -3.97
C LEU A 113 -10.05 27.66 -5.25
N ARG A 114 -9.40 28.83 -5.12
CA ARG A 114 -8.84 29.58 -6.26
C ARG A 114 -7.47 29.11 -6.69
N GLU A 115 -6.58 28.85 -5.74
CA GLU A 115 -5.16 28.60 -6.01
C GLU A 115 -4.84 27.12 -6.25
N GLU A 116 -5.47 26.22 -5.50
CA GLU A 116 -5.10 24.80 -5.51
C GLU A 116 -6.13 23.88 -6.18
N LEU A 117 -7.38 24.33 -6.33
CA LEU A 117 -8.43 23.59 -7.05
C LEU A 117 -8.70 24.10 -8.46
N SER A 118 -7.95 25.09 -8.96
CA SER A 118 -8.12 25.64 -10.32
C SER A 118 -8.04 24.59 -11.42
N ASN A 119 -7.28 23.51 -11.19
CA ASN A 119 -7.07 22.43 -12.16
C ASN A 119 -8.00 21.24 -11.93
N MET A 120 -8.72 21.21 -10.81
CA MET A 120 -9.66 20.15 -10.48
C MET A 120 -11.03 20.48 -11.10
N PRO A 121 -11.68 19.54 -11.80
CA PRO A 121 -13.08 19.73 -12.19
C PRO A 121 -13.94 19.78 -10.92
N TYR A 122 -14.45 20.97 -10.59
CA TYR A 122 -15.49 21.18 -9.60
C TYR A 122 -16.67 21.87 -10.26
N ARG A 123 -17.83 21.74 -9.65
CA ARG A 123 -19.05 22.38 -10.15
C ARG A 123 -19.60 23.39 -9.17
N GLU A 124 -20.03 24.52 -9.71
CA GLU A 124 -20.73 25.57 -8.98
C GLU A 124 -22.23 25.56 -9.31
N TYR A 125 -23.06 25.61 -8.28
CA TYR A 125 -24.50 25.82 -8.36
C TYR A 125 -24.82 27.20 -7.77
N ASN A 126 -25.42 28.07 -8.58
CA ASN A 126 -25.81 29.41 -8.16
C ASN A 126 -27.30 29.41 -7.80
N VAL A 127 -27.61 29.45 -6.50
CA VAL A 127 -28.99 29.33 -5.98
C VAL A 127 -29.33 30.54 -5.10
N TYR A 128 -30.10 31.48 -5.65
CA TYR A 128 -30.44 32.75 -4.98
C TYR A 128 -29.19 33.53 -4.52
N LEU A 129 -29.02 33.71 -3.21
CA LEU A 129 -27.90 34.41 -2.57
C LEU A 129 -26.81 33.44 -2.12
N TRP A 130 -26.80 32.22 -2.67
CA TRP A 130 -25.87 31.15 -2.31
C TRP A 130 -25.17 30.58 -3.53
N ARG A 131 -23.95 30.10 -3.30
CA ARG A 131 -23.10 29.36 -4.21
C ARG A 131 -22.77 28.04 -3.54
N VAL A 132 -23.00 26.94 -4.24
CA VAL A 132 -22.69 25.60 -3.75
C VAL A 132 -21.64 24.98 -4.65
N PHE A 133 -20.50 24.62 -4.07
CA PHE A 133 -19.41 23.96 -4.80
C PHE A 133 -19.46 22.46 -4.54
N ARG A 134 -19.66 21.65 -5.58
CA ARG A 134 -19.51 20.19 -5.56
C ARG A 134 -18.09 19.84 -5.97
N ILE A 135 -17.36 19.21 -5.05
CA ILE A 135 -15.96 18.83 -5.24
C ILE A 135 -15.82 17.33 -5.01
N SER A 136 -15.35 16.60 -6.01
CA SER A 136 -15.10 15.16 -5.88
C SER A 136 -13.86 14.89 -5.04
N THR A 137 -13.85 13.82 -4.24
CA THR A 137 -12.64 13.45 -3.49
C THR A 137 -11.66 12.66 -4.35
N ARG A 138 -10.40 12.60 -3.92
CA ARG A 138 -9.39 11.72 -4.55
C ARG A 138 -9.83 10.27 -4.53
N SER A 139 -10.47 9.83 -3.47
CA SER A 139 -10.83 8.42 -3.29
C SER A 139 -11.91 7.96 -4.27
N PHE A 140 -12.76 8.88 -4.72
CA PHE A 140 -13.68 8.65 -5.84
C PHE A 140 -12.93 8.65 -7.19
N LEU A 141 -12.08 9.65 -7.40
CA LEU A 141 -11.27 9.78 -8.62
C LEU A 141 -10.31 8.60 -8.84
N TRP A 142 -9.78 8.02 -7.76
CA TRP A 142 -8.90 6.86 -7.79
C TRP A 142 -9.62 5.59 -8.25
N ASP A 143 -10.87 5.40 -7.83
CA ASP A 143 -11.69 4.27 -8.31
C ASP A 143 -12.00 4.39 -9.80
N ARG A 144 -12.21 5.61 -10.29
CA ARG A 144 -12.32 5.89 -11.72
C ARG A 144 -11.02 5.63 -12.46
N LEU A 145 -9.90 6.05 -11.89
CA LEU A 145 -8.58 5.82 -12.47
C LEU A 145 -8.24 4.33 -12.61
N LEU A 146 -8.57 3.53 -11.60
CA LEU A 146 -8.45 2.07 -11.62
C LEU A 146 -9.23 1.42 -12.77
N TYR A 147 -10.40 1.96 -13.08
CA TYR A 147 -11.20 1.51 -14.20
C TYR A 147 -10.54 1.88 -15.53
N ILE A 148 -10.11 3.12 -15.69
CA ILE A 148 -9.44 3.62 -16.91
C ILE A 148 -8.17 2.82 -17.20
N GLU A 149 -7.37 2.48 -16.17
CA GLU A 149 -6.17 1.64 -16.33
C GLU A 149 -6.48 0.25 -16.87
N GLN A 150 -7.62 -0.35 -16.49
CA GLN A 150 -8.01 -1.69 -16.93
C GLN A 150 -8.56 -1.72 -18.35
N THR A 151 -9.23 -0.65 -18.77
CA THR A 151 -9.90 -0.56 -20.07
C THR A 151 -9.01 0.03 -21.16
N SER A 152 -8.04 0.88 -20.78
CA SER A 152 -7.16 1.55 -21.73
C SER A 152 -5.95 0.70 -22.08
N ARG A 153 -5.62 0.64 -23.38
CA ARG A 153 -4.43 -0.08 -23.90
C ARG A 153 -3.25 0.85 -24.19
N ASN A 154 -3.52 2.15 -24.33
CA ASN A 154 -2.56 3.17 -24.75
C ASN A 154 -2.98 4.55 -24.22
N GLU A 155 -2.14 5.57 -24.46
CA GLU A 155 -2.37 6.95 -24.01
C GLU A 155 -3.60 7.60 -24.63
N ASN A 156 -3.89 7.34 -25.92
CA ASN A 156 -5.04 7.95 -26.62
C ASN A 156 -6.37 7.48 -26.03
N GLU A 157 -6.49 6.18 -25.76
CA GLU A 157 -7.65 5.61 -25.06
C GLU A 157 -7.75 6.20 -23.64
N ALA A 158 -6.64 6.27 -22.92
CA ALA A 158 -6.61 6.86 -21.58
C ALA A 158 -7.04 8.33 -21.57
N ASP A 159 -6.55 9.15 -22.50
CA ASP A 159 -6.91 10.56 -22.62
C ASP A 159 -8.39 10.74 -22.96
N THR A 160 -8.94 9.90 -23.83
CA THR A 160 -10.37 9.91 -24.16
C THR A 160 -11.19 9.62 -22.91
N GLN A 161 -10.83 8.58 -22.16
CA GLN A 161 -11.53 8.21 -20.93
C GLN A 161 -11.39 9.29 -19.83
N ILE A 162 -10.22 9.91 -19.69
CA ILE A 162 -10.01 11.03 -18.74
C ILE A 162 -10.84 12.24 -19.14
N LYS A 163 -10.91 12.55 -20.45
CA LYS A 163 -11.76 13.63 -20.97
C LYS A 163 -13.23 13.37 -20.65
N ASN A 164 -13.72 12.17 -20.93
CA ASN A 164 -15.09 11.76 -20.61
C ASN A 164 -15.37 11.87 -19.11
N LEU A 165 -14.43 11.43 -18.25
CA LEU A 165 -14.55 11.59 -16.80
C LEU A 165 -14.61 13.07 -16.40
N LYS A 166 -13.79 13.93 -17.00
CA LYS A 166 -13.82 15.37 -16.73
C LYS A 166 -15.15 15.99 -17.13
N GLU A 167 -15.71 15.57 -18.26
CA GLU A 167 -17.03 16.00 -18.71
C GLU A 167 -18.11 15.49 -17.74
N GLU A 168 -18.12 14.21 -17.36
CA GLU A 168 -19.02 13.62 -16.34
C GLU A 168 -19.04 14.45 -15.04
N LEU A 169 -17.87 14.80 -14.51
CA LEU A 169 -17.74 15.59 -13.28
C LEU A 169 -18.33 17.01 -13.40
N LEU A 170 -18.48 17.52 -14.62
CA LEU A 170 -19.02 18.85 -14.93
C LEU A 170 -20.50 18.81 -15.39
N LEU A 171 -21.03 17.66 -15.83
CA LEU A 171 -22.40 17.52 -16.36
C LEU A 171 -23.48 17.73 -15.30
N SER A 172 -24.59 18.44 -15.64
CA SER A 172 -25.88 18.40 -14.89
C SER A 172 -26.43 16.99 -14.84
N PRO A 173 -27.06 16.57 -13.73
CA PRO A 173 -27.87 15.36 -13.72
C PRO A 173 -28.94 15.35 -14.84
N GLU A 174 -29.41 16.52 -15.29
CA GLU A 174 -30.28 16.65 -16.47
C GLU A 174 -29.57 16.27 -17.79
N ALA A 175 -28.29 16.62 -17.94
CA ALA A 175 -27.46 16.21 -19.08
C ALA A 175 -26.94 14.76 -18.95
N GLU A 176 -26.90 14.20 -17.73
CA GLU A 176 -26.65 12.77 -17.50
C GLU A 176 -27.83 11.89 -17.97
N ASN A 177 -29.07 12.39 -17.88
CA ASN A 177 -30.27 11.69 -18.36
C ASN A 177 -30.37 11.61 -19.90
N ASP A 178 -29.65 12.48 -20.61
CA ASP A 178 -29.54 12.46 -22.08
C ASP A 178 -28.44 11.51 -22.57
N LEU A 179 -27.64 10.92 -21.67
CA LEU A 179 -26.63 9.93 -22.01
C LEU A 179 -27.27 8.57 -22.31
N ASN A 180 -26.76 7.86 -23.31
CA ASN A 180 -27.25 6.54 -23.65
C ASN A 180 -26.98 5.55 -22.49
N PRO A 181 -27.88 4.60 -22.18
CA PRO A 181 -27.64 3.52 -21.22
C PRO A 181 -26.28 2.79 -21.34
N TYR A 182 -25.73 2.65 -22.55
CA TYR A 182 -24.39 2.08 -22.76
C TYR A 182 -23.26 3.01 -22.30
N GLU A 183 -23.43 4.32 -22.43
CA GLU A 183 -22.52 5.33 -21.88
C GLU A 183 -22.64 5.33 -20.35
N MET A 184 -23.86 5.33 -19.81
CA MET A 184 -24.11 5.16 -18.37
C MET A 184 -23.48 3.88 -17.78
N ILE A 185 -23.48 2.76 -18.51
CA ILE A 185 -22.83 1.50 -18.10
C ILE A 185 -21.29 1.61 -18.14
N SER A 186 -20.73 2.35 -19.10
CA SER A 186 -19.30 2.69 -19.08
C SER A 186 -18.92 3.57 -17.87
N TYR A 187 -19.89 4.34 -17.36
CA TYR A 187 -19.78 5.15 -16.15
C TYR A 187 -20.21 4.41 -14.86
N ALA A 188 -20.76 3.19 -14.93
CA ALA A 188 -21.31 2.51 -13.76
C ALA A 188 -20.40 1.35 -13.29
N ARG A 189 -19.61 1.68 -12.25
CA ARG A 189 -18.86 0.77 -11.36
C ARG A 189 -17.70 -0.03 -11.99
N PRO A 190 -16.49 0.00 -11.39
CA PRO A 190 -15.44 -0.93 -11.78
C PRO A 190 -15.90 -2.38 -11.54
N PRO A 191 -15.83 -3.27 -12.55
CA PRO A 191 -16.43 -4.60 -12.45
C PRO A 191 -15.66 -5.58 -11.54
N ARG A 192 -14.51 -5.20 -10.98
CA ARG A 192 -13.72 -6.01 -10.02
C ARG A 192 -12.91 -5.11 -9.08
N PRO A 193 -12.69 -5.53 -7.81
CA PRO A 193 -11.63 -4.93 -7.01
C PRO A 193 -10.29 -5.26 -7.67
N ALA A 194 -9.61 -4.25 -8.20
CA ALA A 194 -8.24 -4.35 -8.67
C ALA A 194 -7.39 -3.32 -7.91
N SER A 195 -6.13 -3.66 -7.70
CA SER A 195 -5.12 -2.73 -7.22
C SER A 195 -4.52 -1.97 -8.40
N PHE A 196 -4.27 -0.66 -8.21
CA PHE A 196 -3.64 0.20 -9.21
C PHE A 196 -2.18 -0.21 -9.39
N PHE A 197 -1.57 -0.74 -8.33
CA PHE A 197 -0.27 -1.38 -8.32
C PHE A 197 -0.45 -2.90 -8.47
N PHE A 198 0.52 -3.62 -9.03
CA PHE A 198 0.28 -5.03 -9.38
C PHE A 198 0.05 -5.90 -8.15
N ASP A 199 -1.18 -6.38 -7.96
CA ASP A 199 -1.43 -7.53 -7.08
C ASP A 199 -0.79 -8.77 -7.70
N LEU A 200 0.13 -9.42 -6.99
CA LEU A 200 0.43 -10.84 -7.22
C LEU A 200 -0.87 -11.63 -7.02
N LYS A 201 -1.60 -11.87 -8.10
CA LYS A 201 -2.95 -12.46 -8.08
C LYS A 201 -3.02 -13.81 -7.35
N LYS A 202 -4.26 -14.05 -6.86
CA LYS A 202 -4.87 -15.26 -6.29
C LYS A 202 -4.61 -15.50 -4.80
N ARG A 203 -5.34 -14.82 -3.91
CA ARG A 203 -5.80 -15.40 -2.61
C ARG A 203 -6.83 -14.58 -1.83
N SER A 204 -7.90 -14.10 -2.47
CA SER A 204 -9.29 -14.23 -1.96
C SER A 204 -10.23 -13.51 -2.92
N GLN A 205 -11.35 -14.12 -3.26
CA GLN A 205 -12.42 -13.52 -4.08
C GLN A 205 -13.24 -12.47 -3.30
N ARG A 206 -12.83 -12.09 -2.09
CA ARG A 206 -13.45 -11.05 -1.26
C ARG A 206 -12.36 -10.43 -0.43
N LEU A 207 -11.84 -9.30 -0.88
CA LEU A 207 -11.00 -8.45 -0.05
C LEU A 207 -11.94 -7.48 0.70
N PRO A 208 -11.84 -7.37 2.03
CA PRO A 208 -12.52 -6.30 2.77
C PRO A 208 -12.14 -4.94 2.16
N ASP A 209 -13.02 -3.95 2.32
CA ASP A 209 -12.85 -2.64 1.70
C ASP A 209 -11.55 -1.99 2.16
N ARG A 210 -10.58 -1.92 1.25
CA ARG A 210 -9.23 -1.41 1.48
C ARG A 210 -9.23 0.03 2.03
N ARG A 211 -10.36 0.75 1.96
CA ARG A 211 -10.57 2.09 2.54
C ARG A 211 -10.38 2.13 4.05
N TRP A 212 -10.61 1.03 4.79
CA TRP A 212 -10.41 1.04 6.25
C TRP A 212 -8.95 1.27 6.63
N ILE A 213 -8.00 0.77 5.83
CA ILE A 213 -6.55 0.96 6.04
C ILE A 213 -6.23 2.45 5.97
N GLN A 214 -6.70 3.11 4.90
CA GLN A 214 -6.49 4.54 4.69
C GLN A 214 -7.14 5.37 5.80
N ALA A 215 -8.40 5.07 6.16
CA ALA A 215 -9.09 5.72 7.28
C ALA A 215 -8.35 5.56 8.61
N SER A 216 -7.78 4.37 8.85
CA SER A 216 -7.00 4.09 10.04
C SER A 216 -5.66 4.84 10.06
N LEU A 217 -4.94 4.88 8.93
CA LEU A 217 -3.72 5.68 8.79
C LEU A 217 -3.99 7.17 8.97
N ASN A 218 -5.11 7.68 8.45
CA ASN A 218 -5.54 9.07 8.64
C ASN A 218 -5.83 9.40 10.10
N ALA A 219 -6.49 8.49 10.82
CA ALA A 219 -6.83 8.70 12.21
C ALA A 219 -5.61 8.75 13.13
N LEU A 220 -4.57 7.98 12.82
CA LEU A 220 -3.41 7.84 13.70
C LEU A 220 -2.23 8.75 13.36
N ALA A 221 -2.07 9.07 12.08
CA ALA A 221 -1.01 9.92 11.58
C ALA A 221 -1.61 11.05 10.73
N PRO A 222 -2.36 11.99 11.34
CA PRO A 222 -2.93 13.12 10.61
C PRO A 222 -1.84 14.07 10.07
N HIS A 223 -0.56 13.88 10.40
CA HIS A 223 0.53 14.73 9.91
C HIS A 223 1.30 14.09 8.74
N PRO A 224 1.56 14.83 7.64
CA PRO A 224 2.35 14.36 6.48
C PRO A 224 3.78 13.92 6.84
N GLU A 225 4.32 14.44 7.94
CA GLU A 225 5.66 14.10 8.43
C GLU A 225 5.72 12.78 9.17
N SER A 226 4.62 12.03 9.27
CA SER A 226 4.67 10.73 9.93
C SER A 226 5.41 9.69 9.07
N SER A 227 5.98 8.68 9.70
CA SER A 227 6.55 7.51 9.02
C SER A 227 5.85 6.22 9.44
N LEU A 228 5.88 5.23 8.56
CA LEU A 228 5.35 3.90 8.82
C LEU A 228 6.48 2.88 8.81
N GLN A 229 6.60 2.11 9.89
CA GLN A 229 7.47 0.95 9.96
C GLN A 229 6.61 -0.31 9.94
N ALA A 230 6.70 -1.05 8.85
CA ALA A 230 6.02 -2.32 8.64
C ALA A 230 7.04 -3.45 8.79
N LEU A 231 7.01 -4.14 9.93
CA LEU A 231 7.86 -5.32 10.10
C LEU A 231 7.17 -6.51 9.45
N PHE A 232 7.92 -7.32 8.68
CA PHE A 232 7.61 -8.65 8.09
C PHE A 232 6.13 -8.98 7.74
N ASP A 233 5.85 -9.56 6.57
CA ASP A 233 4.49 -10.10 6.27
C ASP A 233 3.34 -9.06 6.43
N THR A 234 3.67 -7.77 6.38
CA THR A 234 2.66 -6.69 6.33
C THR A 234 1.95 -6.73 4.97
N GLU A 235 0.65 -6.48 4.99
CA GLU A 235 -0.19 -6.50 3.79
C GLU A 235 0.25 -5.42 2.80
N GLU A 236 0.30 -5.76 1.51
CA GLU A 236 0.82 -4.85 0.47
C GLU A 236 0.07 -3.53 0.37
N GLU A 237 -1.22 -3.61 0.63
CA GLU A 237 -2.09 -2.45 0.63
C GLU A 237 -1.71 -1.42 1.71
N ILE A 238 -1.15 -1.86 2.85
CA ILE A 238 -0.83 -0.94 3.96
C ILE A 238 0.23 0.07 3.55
N TYR A 239 1.37 -0.38 3.04
CA TYR A 239 2.40 0.54 2.61
C TYR A 239 2.07 1.26 1.30
N THR A 240 1.34 0.60 0.38
CA THR A 240 0.86 1.28 -0.84
C THR A 240 0.00 2.49 -0.49
N ARG A 241 -0.93 2.33 0.48
CA ARG A 241 -1.76 3.42 0.97
C ARG A 241 -0.94 4.45 1.73
N ALA A 242 0.00 4.03 2.56
CA ALA A 242 0.88 4.94 3.28
C ALA A 242 1.70 5.83 2.32
N ILE A 243 2.33 5.24 1.30
CA ILE A 243 3.06 5.96 0.23
C ILE A 243 2.12 6.93 -0.51
N CYS A 244 0.90 6.49 -0.84
CA CYS A 244 -0.10 7.35 -1.47
C CYS A 244 -0.57 8.50 -0.57
N LEU A 245 -0.44 8.38 0.76
CA LEU A 245 -0.71 9.45 1.72
C LEU A 245 0.51 10.35 1.98
N GLY A 246 1.65 10.07 1.34
CA GLY A 246 2.90 10.83 1.53
C GLY A 246 3.77 10.34 2.68
N LEU A 247 3.43 9.20 3.30
CA LEU A 247 4.19 8.63 4.41
C LEU A 247 5.36 7.80 3.88
N ASP A 248 6.55 8.08 4.39
CA ASP A 248 7.70 7.20 4.13
C ASP A 248 7.51 5.88 4.87
N VAL A 249 7.75 4.79 4.14
CA VAL A 249 7.60 3.43 4.63
C VAL A 249 8.95 2.78 4.73
N THR A 250 9.23 2.21 5.90
CA THR A 250 10.32 1.27 6.11
C THR A 250 9.73 -0.12 6.31
N THR A 251 10.19 -1.11 5.55
CA THR A 251 9.70 -2.48 5.65
C THR A 251 10.81 -3.50 5.53
N VAL A 252 10.54 -4.71 6.02
CA VAL A 252 11.40 -5.87 5.86
C VAL A 252 10.64 -6.97 5.14
N GLU A 253 11.09 -7.32 3.94
CA GLU A 253 10.45 -8.32 3.09
C GLU A 253 11.41 -9.48 2.81
N LEU A 254 11.10 -10.62 3.41
CA LEU A 254 11.93 -11.82 3.32
C LEU A 254 11.89 -12.45 1.93
N ASN A 255 10.82 -12.20 1.18
CA ASN A 255 10.69 -12.68 -0.18
C ASN A 255 11.26 -11.64 -1.16
N PRO A 256 12.46 -11.86 -1.72
CA PRO A 256 13.11 -10.86 -2.58
C PRO A 256 12.33 -10.60 -3.89
N ILE A 257 11.52 -11.56 -4.34
CA ILE A 257 10.60 -11.36 -5.48
C ILE A 257 9.53 -10.33 -5.12
N LYS A 258 8.91 -10.50 -3.95
CA LYS A 258 7.88 -9.59 -3.46
C LYS A 258 8.50 -8.21 -3.18
N ALA A 259 9.68 -8.16 -2.56
CA ALA A 259 10.43 -6.94 -2.29
C ALA A 259 10.69 -6.12 -3.57
N ALA A 260 11.17 -6.77 -4.64
CA ALA A 260 11.46 -6.10 -5.91
C ALA A 260 10.19 -5.49 -6.55
N ILE A 261 9.06 -6.21 -6.50
CA ILE A 261 7.77 -5.70 -7.03
C ILE A 261 7.29 -4.51 -6.20
N GLN A 262 7.38 -4.58 -4.87
CA GLN A 262 7.01 -3.49 -3.97
C GLN A 262 7.84 -2.24 -4.21
N GLN A 263 9.16 -2.40 -4.34
CA GLN A 263 10.07 -1.30 -4.63
C GLN A 263 9.77 -0.68 -6.00
N ALA A 264 9.45 -1.48 -7.03
CA ALA A 264 9.04 -0.96 -8.33
C ALA A 264 7.75 -0.13 -8.25
N ASN A 265 6.74 -0.64 -7.53
CA ASN A 265 5.48 0.07 -7.30
C ASN A 265 5.70 1.39 -6.56
N ALA A 266 6.58 1.40 -5.55
CA ALA A 266 6.91 2.59 -4.78
C ALA A 266 7.79 3.59 -5.54
N ALA A 267 8.65 3.13 -6.45
CA ALA A 267 9.48 3.98 -7.28
C ALA A 267 8.68 4.65 -8.40
N LEU A 268 7.62 3.99 -8.88
CA LEU A 268 6.84 4.42 -10.05
C LEU A 268 6.39 5.89 -9.98
N PRO A 269 5.78 6.41 -8.89
CA PRO A 269 5.32 7.80 -8.83
C PRO A 269 6.45 8.84 -8.97
N HIS A 270 7.67 8.47 -8.58
CA HIS A 270 8.84 9.36 -8.55
C HIS A 270 9.59 9.43 -9.88
N ILE A 271 9.32 8.51 -10.80
CA ILE A 271 10.02 8.41 -12.09
C ILE A 271 9.38 9.36 -13.12
N ARG A 272 10.19 9.98 -13.97
CA ARG A 272 9.67 10.81 -15.07
C ARG A 272 9.19 9.92 -16.21
N LEU A 273 8.06 10.30 -16.82
CA LEU A 273 7.46 9.55 -17.91
C LEU A 273 8.40 9.38 -19.12
N SER A 274 9.13 10.45 -19.48
CA SER A 274 10.09 10.44 -20.59
C SER A 274 11.23 9.45 -20.38
N GLU A 275 11.72 9.33 -19.14
CA GLU A 275 12.79 8.39 -18.77
C GLU A 275 12.31 6.94 -18.92
N LEU A 276 11.09 6.64 -18.47
CA LEU A 276 10.50 5.31 -18.62
C LEU A 276 10.24 4.94 -20.09
N SER A 277 9.79 5.90 -20.91
CA SER A 277 9.63 5.70 -22.36
C SER A 277 10.96 5.39 -23.05
N SER A 278 12.00 6.18 -22.74
CA SER A 278 13.35 5.96 -23.25
C SER A 278 13.89 4.59 -22.86
N LEU A 279 13.73 4.21 -21.59
CA LEU A 279 14.16 2.91 -21.05
C LEU A 279 13.52 1.73 -21.80
N ILE A 280 12.23 1.81 -22.13
CA ILE A 280 11.52 0.76 -22.86
C ILE A 280 12.13 0.57 -24.25
N ASN A 281 12.37 1.66 -24.98
CA ASN A 281 12.94 1.61 -26.33
C ASN A 281 14.40 1.12 -26.32
N GLU A 282 15.18 1.62 -25.36
CA GLU A 282 16.58 1.26 -25.18
C GLU A 282 16.76 -0.21 -24.80
N LEU A 283 15.91 -0.73 -23.90
CA LEU A 283 15.92 -2.14 -23.50
C LEU A 283 15.71 -3.06 -24.71
N GLN A 284 14.72 -2.76 -25.54
CA GLN A 284 14.43 -3.59 -26.72
C GLN A 284 15.60 -3.58 -27.72
N SER A 285 16.19 -2.41 -27.97
CA SER A 285 17.35 -2.27 -28.85
C SER A 285 18.57 -3.04 -28.33
N LYS A 286 18.92 -2.86 -27.04
CA LYS A 286 20.06 -3.52 -26.41
C LYS A 286 19.90 -5.03 -26.33
N ILE A 287 18.69 -5.52 -26.04
CA ILE A 287 18.39 -6.95 -26.09
C ILE A 287 18.62 -7.48 -27.51
N ASN A 288 18.08 -6.84 -28.54
CA ASN A 288 18.25 -7.29 -29.92
C ASN A 288 19.73 -7.33 -30.36
N MET A 289 20.48 -6.28 -30.02
CA MET A 289 21.93 -6.19 -30.27
C MET A 289 22.68 -7.36 -29.61
N LEU A 290 22.53 -7.53 -28.29
CA LEU A 290 23.21 -8.59 -27.53
C LEU A 290 22.78 -10.01 -27.96
N MET A 291 21.54 -10.16 -28.44
CA MET A 291 21.04 -11.45 -28.93
C MET A 291 21.54 -11.79 -30.33
N SER A 292 21.78 -10.77 -31.17
CA SER A 292 22.35 -10.90 -32.51
C SER A 292 23.86 -11.19 -32.52
N ALA A 293 24.56 -10.91 -31.42
CA ALA A 293 25.95 -11.26 -31.24
C ALA A 293 26.13 -12.77 -31.36
N THR A 294 26.66 -13.22 -32.50
CA THR A 294 27.00 -14.61 -32.74
C THR A 294 28.36 -14.91 -32.12
N ALA A 295 28.49 -16.08 -31.50
CA ALA A 295 29.75 -16.54 -30.87
C ALA A 295 30.94 -16.69 -31.85
N ALA A 296 30.71 -16.46 -33.16
CA ALA A 296 31.72 -16.47 -34.21
C ALA A 296 32.35 -15.08 -34.46
N ALA A 297 31.86 -14.01 -33.83
CA ALA A 297 32.53 -12.71 -33.84
C ALA A 297 33.78 -12.81 -32.96
N GLN A 298 34.95 -12.91 -33.61
CA GLN A 298 36.31 -12.87 -33.08
C GLN A 298 36.39 -12.49 -31.59
N THR A 299 36.36 -13.50 -30.72
CA THR A 299 36.43 -13.36 -29.25
C THR A 299 37.64 -12.54 -28.81
N ASP A 300 38.70 -12.49 -29.61
CA ASP A 300 39.94 -11.78 -29.30
C ASP A 300 39.91 -10.28 -29.66
N LEU A 301 39.00 -9.84 -30.55
CA LEU A 301 38.94 -8.44 -31.02
C LEU A 301 37.94 -7.57 -30.25
N PHE A 302 37.05 -8.17 -29.44
CA PHE A 302 35.93 -7.47 -28.80
C PHE A 302 35.76 -7.78 -27.30
N MET A 303 36.79 -8.30 -26.60
CA MET A 303 36.71 -8.63 -25.16
C MET A 303 36.22 -7.48 -24.27
N TYR A 304 36.49 -6.23 -24.66
CA TYR A 304 36.07 -5.03 -23.92
C TYR A 304 34.74 -4.42 -24.40
N SER A 305 34.13 -4.97 -25.45
CA SER A 305 32.79 -4.54 -25.91
C SER A 305 31.69 -5.10 -25.01
N ALA A 306 30.52 -4.45 -25.01
CA ALA A 306 29.35 -4.94 -24.29
C ALA A 306 28.90 -6.32 -24.80
N GLU A 307 29.03 -6.62 -26.10
CA GLU A 307 28.74 -7.94 -26.65
C GLU A 307 29.70 -9.02 -26.15
N GLY A 308 31.01 -8.74 -26.14
CA GLY A 308 32.02 -9.68 -25.66
C GLY A 308 31.84 -10.04 -24.19
N GLN A 309 31.58 -9.02 -23.35
CA GLN A 309 31.27 -9.22 -21.94
C GLN A 309 29.99 -10.03 -21.74
N PHE A 310 28.94 -9.77 -22.53
CA PHE A 310 27.71 -10.54 -22.46
C PHE A 310 27.89 -11.99 -22.91
N ILE A 311 28.68 -12.26 -23.95
CA ILE A 311 28.96 -13.63 -24.41
C ILE A 311 29.65 -14.43 -23.29
N SER A 312 30.68 -13.88 -22.67
CA SER A 312 31.37 -14.51 -21.53
C SER A 312 30.38 -14.76 -20.38
N TYR A 313 29.63 -13.73 -19.99
CA TYR A 313 28.60 -13.83 -18.96
C TYR A 313 27.55 -14.91 -19.27
N TRP A 314 27.08 -14.99 -20.52
CA TRP A 314 26.10 -15.99 -20.96
C TRP A 314 26.68 -17.40 -20.93
N GLN A 315 27.95 -17.60 -21.30
CA GLN A 315 28.56 -18.93 -21.22
C GLN A 315 28.62 -19.45 -19.78
N ASP A 316 29.03 -18.58 -18.84
CA ASP A 316 29.06 -18.91 -17.41
C ASP A 316 27.66 -19.16 -16.86
N GLU A 317 26.71 -18.30 -17.22
CA GLU A 317 25.33 -18.45 -16.80
C GLU A 317 24.69 -19.71 -17.38
N ARG A 318 24.94 -20.04 -18.65
CA ARG A 318 24.46 -21.25 -19.31
C ARG A 318 24.98 -22.50 -18.61
N ARG A 319 26.25 -22.54 -18.21
CA ARG A 319 26.82 -23.65 -17.42
C ARG A 319 26.08 -23.79 -16.09
N ARG A 320 25.91 -22.68 -15.36
CA ARG A 320 25.18 -22.65 -14.08
C ARG A 320 23.75 -23.15 -14.22
N LEU A 321 23.01 -22.65 -15.21
CA LEU A 321 21.61 -23.02 -15.45
C LEU A 321 21.46 -24.50 -15.84
N LYS A 322 22.40 -25.06 -16.62
CA LYS A 322 22.42 -26.50 -16.94
C LYS A 322 22.56 -27.37 -15.69
N THR A 323 23.43 -26.98 -14.75
CA THR A 323 23.62 -27.71 -13.48
C THR A 323 22.35 -27.75 -12.62
N HIS A 324 21.51 -26.72 -12.67
CA HIS A 324 20.31 -26.59 -11.84
C HIS A 324 19.04 -27.16 -12.49
N GLY A 325 19.10 -27.65 -13.73
CA GLY A 325 17.99 -28.36 -14.38
C GLY A 325 16.73 -27.52 -14.63
N PHE A 326 16.89 -26.25 -15.05
CA PHE A 326 15.74 -25.39 -15.35
C PHE A 326 14.87 -25.90 -16.50
N SER A 327 13.56 -25.75 -16.36
CA SER A 327 12.57 -26.26 -17.32
C SER A 327 12.23 -25.31 -18.48
N LEU A 328 12.86 -24.13 -18.55
CA LEU A 328 12.60 -23.15 -19.61
C LEU A 328 13.51 -23.39 -20.83
N PRO A 329 13.03 -23.11 -22.06
CA PRO A 329 13.85 -23.24 -23.26
C PRO A 329 15.09 -22.34 -23.24
N GLU A 330 16.19 -22.77 -23.86
CA GLU A 330 17.45 -22.02 -23.89
C GLU A 330 17.31 -20.55 -24.38
N PRO A 331 16.51 -20.24 -25.42
CA PRO A 331 16.31 -18.85 -25.83
C PRO A 331 15.74 -17.98 -24.70
N PHE A 332 14.78 -18.48 -23.92
CA PHE A 332 14.20 -17.76 -22.78
C PHE A 332 15.25 -17.48 -21.70
N LEU A 333 16.07 -18.48 -21.39
CA LEU A 333 17.16 -18.35 -20.43
C LEU A 333 18.18 -17.31 -20.89
N LYS A 334 18.51 -17.27 -22.20
CA LYS A 334 19.42 -16.28 -22.79
C LYS A 334 18.85 -14.86 -22.69
N TYR A 335 17.56 -14.67 -22.98
CA TYR A 335 16.91 -13.36 -22.82
C TYR A 335 16.87 -12.90 -21.35
N ALA A 336 16.54 -13.78 -20.41
CA ALA A 336 16.55 -13.46 -18.99
C ALA A 336 17.95 -13.08 -18.50
N ALA A 337 18.98 -13.83 -18.94
CA ALA A 337 20.38 -13.51 -18.66
C ALA A 337 20.79 -12.15 -19.25
N CYS A 338 20.35 -11.83 -20.47
CA CYS A 338 20.57 -10.54 -21.12
C CYS A 338 19.98 -9.38 -20.31
N THR A 339 18.71 -9.47 -19.93
CA THR A 339 18.08 -8.44 -19.09
C THR A 339 18.79 -8.30 -17.74
N ARG A 340 19.18 -9.40 -17.10
CA ARG A 340 19.94 -9.36 -15.83
C ARG A 340 21.31 -8.69 -16.00
N PHE A 341 22.05 -9.06 -17.05
CA PHE A 341 23.34 -8.45 -17.37
C PHE A 341 23.23 -6.94 -17.54
N LEU A 342 22.23 -6.49 -18.29
CA LEU A 342 21.98 -5.08 -18.55
C LEU A 342 21.64 -4.27 -17.28
N ILE A 343 20.96 -4.90 -16.31
CA ILE A 343 20.69 -4.30 -14.98
C ILE A 343 21.96 -4.27 -14.13
N GLU A 344 22.67 -5.40 -14.01
CA GLU A 344 23.85 -5.56 -13.13
C GLU A 344 25.03 -4.68 -13.54
N THR A 345 25.19 -4.45 -14.85
CA THR A 345 26.24 -3.57 -15.39
C THR A 345 25.88 -2.09 -15.36
N GLY A 346 24.63 -1.74 -14.99
CA GLY A 346 24.11 -0.38 -15.12
C GLY A 346 24.04 0.10 -16.57
N ALA A 347 24.08 -0.82 -17.54
CA ALA A 347 24.09 -0.48 -18.95
C ALA A 347 22.76 0.12 -19.41
N LEU A 348 21.64 -0.14 -18.74
CA LEU A 348 20.34 0.47 -19.07
C LEU A 348 20.14 1.85 -18.48
N SER A 349 20.41 2.01 -17.19
CA SER A 349 20.23 3.27 -16.48
C SER A 349 21.12 3.29 -15.24
N LYS A 350 21.57 4.50 -14.89
CA LYS A 350 22.23 4.78 -13.60
C LYS A 350 21.22 4.94 -12.46
N ASP A 351 19.95 5.18 -12.77
CA ASP A 351 18.89 5.30 -11.77
C ASP A 351 18.43 3.91 -11.31
N SER A 352 18.61 3.64 -10.02
CA SER A 352 18.17 2.40 -9.38
C SER A 352 16.67 2.18 -9.47
N GLY A 353 15.84 3.24 -9.46
CA GLY A 353 14.38 3.14 -9.56
C GLY A 353 13.94 2.55 -10.90
N LEU A 354 14.52 3.04 -12.00
CA LEU A 354 14.27 2.53 -13.34
C LEU A 354 14.69 1.06 -13.46
N ASN A 355 15.87 0.71 -12.96
CA ASN A 355 16.35 -0.68 -12.97
C ASN A 355 15.46 -1.62 -12.14
N THR A 356 14.92 -1.16 -11.01
CA THR A 356 13.97 -1.92 -10.20
C THR A 356 12.65 -2.18 -10.94
N ILE A 357 12.15 -1.23 -11.73
CA ILE A 357 10.98 -1.45 -12.60
C ILE A 357 11.26 -2.54 -13.63
N VAL A 358 12.43 -2.53 -14.27
CA VAL A 358 12.82 -3.57 -15.24
C VAL A 358 12.95 -4.92 -14.56
N LEU A 359 13.53 -4.97 -13.35
CA LEU A 359 13.63 -6.19 -12.56
C LEU A 359 12.25 -6.75 -12.21
N ALA A 360 11.30 -5.91 -11.78
CA ALA A 360 9.94 -6.33 -11.50
C ALA A 360 9.24 -6.87 -12.76
N ALA A 361 9.38 -6.21 -13.92
CA ALA A 361 8.83 -6.70 -15.18
C ALA A 361 9.48 -8.03 -15.61
N LEU A 362 10.78 -8.22 -15.38
CA LEU A 362 11.50 -9.47 -15.62
C LEU A 362 10.95 -10.59 -14.74
N ILE A 363 10.79 -10.35 -13.44
CA ILE A 363 10.19 -11.28 -12.48
C ILE A 363 8.79 -11.71 -12.95
N MET A 364 7.93 -10.75 -13.31
CA MET A 364 6.56 -11.04 -13.77
C MET A 364 6.56 -11.85 -15.07
N THR A 365 7.50 -11.57 -15.97
CA THR A 365 7.68 -12.33 -17.21
C THR A 365 8.08 -13.77 -16.93
N LEU A 366 9.05 -13.99 -16.03
CA LEU A 366 9.51 -15.32 -15.63
C LEU A 366 8.41 -16.11 -14.90
N GLN A 367 7.67 -15.47 -13.98
CA GLN A 367 6.51 -16.09 -13.33
C GLN A 367 5.45 -16.52 -14.35
N GLY A 368 5.18 -15.67 -15.34
CA GLY A 368 4.27 -15.99 -16.45
C GLY A 368 4.74 -17.20 -17.27
N ALA A 369 6.01 -17.21 -17.66
CA ALA A 369 6.62 -18.28 -18.45
C ALA A 369 6.61 -19.62 -17.72
N LEU A 370 7.01 -19.65 -16.44
CA LEU A 370 7.03 -20.86 -15.63
C LEU A 370 5.62 -21.44 -15.40
N ARG A 371 4.61 -20.58 -15.22
CA ARG A 371 3.23 -21.01 -15.02
C ARG A 371 2.57 -21.55 -16.28
N LYS A 372 2.76 -20.85 -17.41
CA LYS A 372 2.08 -21.19 -18.67
C LYS A 372 2.81 -22.25 -19.48
N LYS A 373 4.09 -22.52 -19.18
CA LYS A 373 5.02 -23.40 -19.91
C LYS A 373 5.29 -23.01 -21.37
N GLU A 374 4.46 -22.15 -21.97
CA GLU A 374 4.64 -21.58 -23.31
C GLU A 374 4.15 -20.11 -23.35
N LEU A 375 4.97 -19.22 -23.89
CA LEU A 375 4.62 -17.84 -24.25
C LEU A 375 5.22 -17.55 -25.63
N PRO A 376 4.52 -16.84 -26.53
CA PRO A 376 4.97 -16.69 -27.91
C PRO A 376 6.21 -15.81 -28.09
N SER A 377 6.50 -14.87 -27.18
CA SER A 377 7.73 -14.06 -27.18
C SER A 377 8.06 -13.49 -25.79
N PHE A 378 9.26 -13.78 -25.28
CA PHE A 378 9.75 -13.26 -24.00
C PHE A 378 9.87 -11.73 -24.01
N VAL A 379 10.51 -11.16 -25.03
CA VAL A 379 10.74 -9.72 -25.15
C VAL A 379 9.42 -8.98 -25.27
N SER A 380 8.48 -9.48 -26.09
CA SER A 380 7.15 -8.89 -26.19
C SER A 380 6.45 -8.85 -24.83
N SER A 381 6.50 -9.96 -24.09
CA SER A 381 5.86 -10.05 -22.76
C SER A 381 6.51 -9.08 -21.75
N LEU A 382 7.83 -8.96 -21.77
CA LEU A 382 8.58 -8.03 -20.91
C LEU A 382 8.21 -6.58 -21.22
N ILE A 383 8.19 -6.21 -22.50
CA ILE A 383 7.81 -4.87 -22.97
C ILE A 383 6.35 -4.57 -22.64
N ASP A 384 5.45 -5.55 -22.74
CA ASP A 384 4.04 -5.37 -22.36
C ASP A 384 3.89 -5.06 -20.86
N TYR A 385 4.65 -5.71 -19.98
CA TYR A 385 4.66 -5.37 -18.54
C TYR A 385 5.21 -3.97 -18.29
N LEU A 386 6.29 -3.57 -18.98
CA LEU A 386 6.84 -2.21 -18.85
C LEU A 386 5.88 -1.14 -19.38
N ARG A 387 5.19 -1.40 -20.49
CA ARG A 387 4.16 -0.51 -21.04
C ARG A 387 2.98 -0.34 -20.08
N ARG A 388 2.64 -1.35 -19.28
CA ARG A 388 1.65 -1.20 -18.20
C ARG A 388 2.15 -0.31 -17.07
N PHE A 389 3.41 -0.43 -16.65
CA PHE A 389 4.01 0.53 -15.70
C PHE A 389 3.99 1.95 -16.26
N TYR A 390 4.32 2.09 -17.54
CA TYR A 390 4.26 3.37 -18.26
C TYR A 390 2.86 3.97 -18.25
N LEU A 391 1.85 3.20 -18.65
CA LEU A 391 0.45 3.66 -18.65
C LEU A 391 -0.02 4.07 -17.25
N LYS A 392 0.35 3.31 -16.21
CA LYS A 392 0.06 3.67 -14.82
C LYS A 392 0.70 5.00 -14.44
N ARG A 393 1.98 5.20 -14.78
CA ARG A 393 2.68 6.46 -14.51
C ARG A 393 2.08 7.63 -15.28
N TYR A 394 1.69 7.42 -16.53
CA TYR A 394 1.00 8.39 -17.37
C TYR A 394 -0.29 8.86 -16.71
N LEU A 395 -1.14 7.89 -16.35
CA LEU A 395 -2.39 8.08 -15.66
C LEU A 395 -2.19 8.82 -14.33
N LEU A 396 -1.24 8.39 -13.48
CA LEU A 396 -0.90 9.13 -12.25
C LEU A 396 -0.53 10.58 -12.53
N GLY A 397 0.27 10.84 -13.56
CA GLY A 397 0.67 12.21 -13.93
C GLY A 397 -0.52 13.09 -14.32
N LYS A 398 -1.54 12.54 -14.99
CA LYS A 398 -2.77 13.26 -15.32
C LYS A 398 -3.59 13.60 -14.07
N PHE A 399 -3.66 12.69 -13.11
CA PHE A 399 -4.39 12.92 -11.86
C PHE A 399 -3.64 13.84 -10.89
N ASP A 400 -2.31 13.75 -10.84
CA ASP A 400 -1.46 14.68 -10.07
C ASP A 400 -1.62 16.13 -10.59
N ALA A 401 -1.94 16.32 -11.87
CA ALA A 401 -2.25 17.64 -12.42
C ALA A 401 -3.57 18.22 -11.86
N TRP A 402 -4.54 17.37 -11.50
CA TRP A 402 -5.81 17.81 -10.88
C TRP A 402 -5.65 18.03 -9.38
N LEU A 403 -4.92 17.16 -8.69
CA LEU A 403 -4.71 17.24 -7.25
C LEU A 403 -3.26 16.83 -6.91
N PRO A 404 -2.32 17.78 -6.84
CA PRO A 404 -0.91 17.48 -6.64
C PRO A 404 -0.65 16.67 -5.36
N MET A 405 0.09 15.58 -5.50
CA MET A 405 0.43 14.67 -4.40
C MET A 405 1.92 14.67 -4.10
N THR A 406 2.24 14.60 -2.81
CA THR A 406 3.56 14.17 -2.36
C THR A 406 3.46 12.69 -2.04
N TYR A 407 4.21 11.87 -2.76
CA TYR A 407 4.28 10.43 -2.52
C TYR A 407 5.40 10.12 -1.53
N GLY A 408 5.16 9.18 -0.62
CA GLY A 408 6.20 8.65 0.26
C GLY A 408 7.20 7.79 -0.49
N ARG A 409 8.31 7.46 0.17
CA ARG A 409 9.32 6.51 -0.32
C ARG A 409 9.18 5.16 0.38
N LEU A 410 9.63 4.10 -0.28
CA LEU A 410 9.72 2.76 0.32
C LEU A 410 11.18 2.36 0.49
N ASN A 411 11.58 2.18 1.74
CA ASN A 411 12.85 1.58 2.12
C ASN A 411 12.59 0.12 2.51
N CYS A 412 12.80 -0.80 1.57
CA CYS A 412 12.60 -2.23 1.80
C CYS A 412 13.93 -2.94 2.00
N PHE A 413 14.13 -3.50 3.19
CA PHE A 413 15.33 -4.26 3.56
C PHE A 413 15.08 -5.76 3.48
N ASN A 414 16.13 -6.47 3.10
CA ASN A 414 16.10 -7.93 3.03
C ASN A 414 16.99 -8.58 4.10
N ASP A 415 17.87 -7.81 4.75
CA ASP A 415 18.92 -8.35 5.62
C ASP A 415 19.02 -7.67 7.00
N ASP A 416 18.37 -6.54 7.20
CA ASP A 416 18.45 -5.82 8.47
C ASP A 416 17.17 -5.04 8.74
N VAL A 417 16.56 -5.32 9.89
CA VAL A 417 15.36 -4.62 10.37
C VAL A 417 15.68 -3.20 10.82
N PHE A 418 16.95 -2.90 11.11
CA PHE A 418 17.38 -1.71 11.84
C PHE A 418 18.31 -0.80 11.03
N LYS A 419 18.54 -1.07 9.75
CA LYS A 419 19.41 -0.24 8.88
C LYS A 419 18.84 1.12 8.51
N THR A 420 17.62 1.42 8.92
CA THR A 420 16.93 2.63 8.52
C THR A 420 16.20 3.25 9.66
N THR A 421 16.57 4.47 9.98
CA THR A 421 15.59 5.44 10.42
C THR A 421 16.09 6.83 10.06
N GLU A 422 15.62 7.40 8.95
CA GLU A 422 15.25 8.82 9.00
C GLU A 422 14.07 8.88 9.99
N VAL A 423 14.36 9.35 11.20
CA VAL A 423 13.40 9.41 12.30
C VAL A 423 12.58 10.67 12.13
N ARG A 424 11.26 10.55 12.16
CA ARG A 424 10.33 11.70 12.15
C ARG A 424 9.48 11.70 13.43
N ASP A 425 8.90 12.85 13.76
CA ASP A 425 8.22 13.14 15.04
C ASP A 425 7.07 12.19 15.42
N SER A 426 6.42 11.57 14.43
CA SER A 426 5.34 10.59 14.63
C SER A 426 5.63 9.30 13.84
N THR A 427 5.56 8.16 14.51
CA THR A 427 5.85 6.84 13.90
C THR A 427 4.71 5.85 14.13
N ILE A 428 4.26 5.19 13.07
CA ILE A 428 3.32 4.06 13.13
C ILE A 428 4.10 2.75 12.98
N LEU A 429 3.93 1.82 13.91
CA LEU A 429 4.52 0.50 13.88
C LEU A 429 3.44 -0.55 13.56
N PHE A 430 3.64 -1.32 12.51
CA PHE A 430 2.89 -2.54 12.25
C PHE A 430 3.72 -3.75 12.64
N LEU A 431 3.26 -4.46 13.68
CA LEU A 431 3.97 -5.59 14.26
C LEU A 431 3.39 -6.93 13.74
N PRO A 432 4.22 -7.82 13.16
CA PRO A 432 3.78 -9.08 12.62
C PRO A 432 3.60 -10.14 13.69
N ASN A 433 2.52 -10.90 13.62
CA ASN A 433 2.30 -11.89 14.66
C ASN A 433 3.00 -13.21 14.46
N ARG A 434 3.57 -13.41 13.28
CA ARG A 434 4.40 -14.56 12.92
C ARG A 434 5.36 -14.10 11.83
N LEU A 435 6.58 -14.58 11.90
CA LEU A 435 7.45 -14.59 10.75
C LEU A 435 6.88 -15.63 9.76
N GLY A 436 6.44 -15.17 8.58
CA GLY A 436 5.85 -16.05 7.56
C GLY A 436 6.78 -17.23 7.24
N LYS A 437 6.22 -18.40 6.92
CA LYS A 437 7.05 -19.50 6.37
C LYS A 437 7.71 -18.98 5.10
N SER A 438 9.02 -19.13 4.95
CA SER A 438 9.76 -18.93 3.69
C SER A 438 9.43 -20.03 2.66
N GLY A 439 8.14 -20.37 2.54
CA GLY A 439 7.62 -21.34 1.61
C GLY A 439 7.57 -20.74 0.22
N PHE A 440 8.71 -20.70 -0.47
CA PHE A 440 8.75 -20.36 -1.89
C PHE A 440 8.09 -21.48 -2.69
N SER A 441 7.17 -21.11 -3.60
CA SER A 441 6.65 -22.04 -4.61
C SER A 441 7.79 -22.58 -5.47
N ARG A 442 7.57 -23.68 -6.20
CA ARG A 442 8.60 -24.21 -7.11
C ARG A 442 9.01 -23.17 -8.13
N GLU A 443 8.05 -22.40 -8.63
CA GLU A 443 8.27 -21.29 -9.56
C GLU A 443 9.08 -20.17 -8.92
N ASP A 444 8.75 -19.74 -7.70
CA ASP A 444 9.49 -18.69 -7.00
C ASP A 444 10.93 -19.11 -6.70
N ARG A 445 11.16 -20.39 -6.35
CA ARG A 445 12.53 -20.93 -6.17
C ARG A 445 13.32 -20.84 -7.46
N ASN A 446 12.72 -21.25 -8.58
CA ASN A 446 13.38 -21.14 -9.88
C ASN A 446 13.76 -19.70 -10.20
N ILE A 447 12.88 -18.74 -9.91
CA ILE A 447 13.15 -17.31 -10.16
C ILE A 447 14.25 -16.78 -9.25
N ILE A 448 14.19 -17.08 -7.94
CA ILE A 448 15.24 -16.73 -6.97
C ILE A 448 16.60 -17.23 -7.46
N GLU A 449 16.64 -18.48 -7.94
CA GLU A 449 17.86 -19.10 -8.44
C GLU A 449 18.32 -18.50 -9.78
N MET A 450 17.40 -18.21 -10.71
CA MET A 450 17.71 -17.55 -11.98
C MET A 450 18.26 -16.14 -11.78
N LEU A 451 17.72 -15.41 -10.80
CA LEU A 451 18.11 -14.03 -10.50
C LEU A 451 19.24 -13.93 -9.46
N LYS A 452 19.84 -15.05 -9.04
CA LYS A 452 20.90 -15.13 -8.01
C LYS A 452 20.52 -14.44 -6.69
N LEU A 453 19.24 -14.51 -6.32
CA LEU A 453 18.70 -13.95 -5.08
C LEU A 453 18.86 -14.90 -3.88
N LEU A 454 19.35 -16.12 -4.08
CA LEU A 454 19.51 -17.11 -3.01
C LEU A 454 20.38 -16.64 -1.83
N PRO A 455 21.54 -15.95 -2.03
CA PRO A 455 22.33 -15.45 -0.92
C PRO A 455 21.56 -14.43 -0.06
N VAL A 456 20.71 -13.61 -0.71
CA VAL A 456 19.83 -12.65 -0.01
C VAL A 456 18.81 -13.40 0.84
N VAL A 457 18.19 -14.44 0.28
CA VAL A 457 17.25 -15.31 1.02
C VAL A 457 17.95 -16.00 2.20
N GLN A 458 19.11 -16.62 1.98
CA GLN A 458 19.84 -17.33 3.03
C GLN A 458 20.29 -16.39 4.15
N LYS A 459 20.72 -15.17 3.80
CA LYS A 459 21.08 -14.14 4.76
C LYS A 459 19.85 -13.71 5.57
N ALA A 460 18.73 -13.44 4.91
CA ALA A 460 17.45 -13.11 5.55
C ALA A 460 16.98 -14.24 6.47
N GLU A 461 17.04 -15.50 6.00
CA GLU A 461 16.65 -16.68 6.76
C GLU A 461 17.51 -16.86 8.03
N ARG A 462 18.83 -16.70 7.92
CA ARG A 462 19.75 -16.80 9.06
C ARG A 462 19.56 -15.66 10.05
N GLN A 463 19.48 -14.41 9.58
CA GLN A 463 19.48 -13.24 10.46
C GLN A 463 18.11 -12.93 11.05
N LEU A 464 17.03 -13.27 10.35
CA LEU A 464 15.68 -12.80 10.67
C LEU A 464 14.71 -13.95 11.00
N LEU A 465 14.90 -15.14 10.44
CA LEU A 465 13.99 -16.29 10.61
C LEU A 465 14.52 -17.39 11.53
N GLY A 466 15.83 -17.48 11.76
CA GLY A 466 16.43 -18.57 12.55
C GLY A 466 16.24 -19.96 11.94
N HIS A 467 16.17 -20.10 10.61
CA HIS A 467 16.01 -21.38 9.89
C HIS A 467 17.05 -21.53 8.77
N ARG A 468 17.50 -22.72 8.34
CA ARG A 468 16.76 -23.96 7.96
C ARG A 468 17.27 -25.26 8.61
N ASP A 469 18.45 -25.22 9.24
CA ASP A 469 18.98 -26.26 10.11
C ASP A 469 19.01 -25.60 11.49
N ILE A 470 18.08 -25.95 12.38
CA ILE A 470 18.08 -25.40 13.74
C ILE A 470 19.32 -26.00 14.40
N PRO A 471 20.40 -25.23 14.63
CA PRO A 471 21.54 -25.74 15.36
C PRO A 471 21.05 -25.97 16.80
N ASP A 472 21.39 -27.11 17.41
CA ASP A 472 21.04 -27.40 18.80
C ASP A 472 21.45 -26.25 19.75
N ALA A 473 22.52 -25.54 19.39
CA ALA A 473 22.99 -24.32 20.06
C ALA A 473 21.93 -23.20 20.18
N LEU A 474 21.03 -23.01 19.19
CA LEU A 474 19.96 -22.00 19.27
C LEU A 474 18.82 -22.43 20.20
N LEU A 475 18.55 -23.74 20.29
CA LEU A 475 17.62 -24.29 21.27
C LEU A 475 18.18 -24.21 22.69
N GLU A 476 19.49 -24.42 22.84
CA GLU A 476 20.20 -24.19 24.10
C GLU A 476 20.19 -22.71 24.50
N GLU A 477 20.52 -21.78 23.59
CA GLU A 477 20.45 -20.33 23.84
C GLU A 477 19.05 -19.90 24.30
N TYR A 478 17.99 -20.42 23.65
CA TYR A 478 16.61 -20.19 24.11
C TYR A 478 16.38 -20.71 25.53
N ARG A 479 16.80 -21.95 25.83
CA ARG A 479 16.61 -22.56 27.16
C ARG A 479 17.36 -21.80 28.24
N GLU A 480 18.60 -21.40 27.95
CA GLU A 480 19.44 -20.61 28.85
C GLU A 480 18.80 -19.25 29.13
N GLU A 481 18.47 -18.45 28.09
CA GLU A 481 17.87 -17.13 28.27
C GLU A 481 16.48 -17.16 28.92
N MET A 482 15.72 -18.25 28.74
CA MET A 482 14.44 -18.44 29.43
C MET A 482 14.62 -18.86 30.90
N SER A 483 15.75 -19.48 31.25
CA SER A 483 16.09 -19.89 32.62
C SER A 483 16.77 -18.78 33.43
N GLU A 484 17.47 -17.86 32.76
CA GLU A 484 18.22 -16.79 33.42
C GLU A 484 17.34 -15.64 33.93
N LYS A 485 17.57 -15.22 35.18
CA LYS A 485 16.90 -14.04 35.79
C LYS A 485 17.18 -12.71 35.09
N GLY A 486 18.18 -12.66 34.21
CA GLY A 486 18.55 -11.48 33.40
C GLY A 486 18.08 -11.52 31.93
N GLY A 487 17.64 -12.69 31.43
CA GLY A 487 17.33 -12.93 30.02
C GLY A 487 15.94 -12.45 29.58
N LEU A 488 15.52 -12.89 28.39
CA LEU A 488 14.26 -12.47 27.76
C LEU A 488 13.03 -12.78 28.62
N ALA A 489 13.08 -13.81 29.46
CA ALA A 489 12.04 -14.20 30.41
C ALA A 489 11.58 -13.05 31.32
N ARG A 490 12.48 -12.13 31.72
CA ARG A 490 12.11 -10.97 32.55
C ARG A 490 11.09 -10.04 31.86
N TRP A 491 11.14 -9.98 30.54
CA TRP A 491 10.37 -9.09 29.68
C TRP A 491 9.05 -9.73 29.22
N LEU A 492 8.94 -11.06 29.33
CA LEU A 492 7.76 -11.80 28.91
C LEU A 492 6.66 -11.75 29.96
N PRO A 493 5.40 -11.45 29.59
CA PRO A 493 4.28 -11.55 30.50
C PRO A 493 3.99 -13.02 30.81
N ARG A 494 3.41 -13.30 31.98
CA ARG A 494 3.12 -14.67 32.42
C ARG A 494 2.31 -15.45 31.37
N GLN A 495 1.42 -14.77 30.67
CA GLN A 495 0.62 -15.34 29.59
C GLN A 495 1.48 -15.86 28.42
N MET A 496 2.62 -15.21 28.12
CA MET A 496 3.53 -15.64 27.06
C MET A 496 4.34 -16.87 27.49
N ASP A 497 4.73 -16.94 28.77
CA ASP A 497 5.38 -18.13 29.33
C ASP A 497 4.43 -19.33 29.29
N GLU A 498 3.19 -19.16 29.75
CA GLU A 498 2.15 -20.19 29.68
C GLU A 498 1.87 -20.62 28.24
N PHE A 499 1.92 -19.68 27.29
CA PHE A 499 1.81 -19.97 25.87
C PHE A 499 2.97 -20.83 25.35
N PHE A 500 4.22 -20.52 25.71
CA PHE A 500 5.38 -21.35 25.34
C PHE A 500 5.31 -22.74 25.94
N THR A 501 4.95 -22.88 27.22
CA THR A 501 4.74 -24.19 27.86
C THR A 501 3.69 -25.02 27.11
N ARG A 502 2.58 -24.40 26.69
CA ARG A 502 1.56 -25.11 25.90
C ARG A 502 2.08 -25.55 24.54
N LEU A 503 2.88 -24.72 23.86
CA LEU A 503 3.49 -25.11 22.60
C LEU A 503 4.48 -26.27 22.77
N GLU A 504 5.24 -26.27 23.86
CA GLU A 504 6.17 -27.34 24.19
C GLU A 504 5.44 -28.66 24.44
N LEU A 505 4.36 -28.63 25.23
CA LEU A 505 3.47 -29.79 25.45
C LEU A 505 2.82 -30.31 24.15
N MET A 506 2.69 -29.46 23.14
CA MET A 506 2.17 -29.82 21.81
C MET A 506 3.27 -30.23 20.81
N SER A 507 4.53 -30.33 21.24
CA SER A 507 5.70 -30.60 20.40
C SER A 507 5.89 -29.60 19.25
N ARG A 508 5.59 -28.32 19.49
CA ARG A 508 5.63 -27.20 18.51
C ARG A 508 6.92 -26.37 18.63
N GLN A 509 8.07 -27.04 18.59
CA GLN A 509 9.37 -26.41 18.82
C GLN A 509 9.72 -25.32 17.79
N GLU A 510 9.39 -25.53 16.51
CA GLU A 510 9.59 -24.50 15.47
C GLU A 510 8.82 -23.21 15.77
N GLU A 511 7.57 -23.34 16.23
CA GLU A 511 6.75 -22.17 16.58
C GLU A 511 7.35 -21.41 17.75
N ILE A 512 7.81 -22.09 18.81
CA ILE A 512 8.47 -21.47 19.97
C ILE A 512 9.65 -20.60 19.51
N LEU A 513 10.56 -21.16 18.72
CA LEU A 513 11.74 -20.44 18.22
C LEU A 513 11.36 -19.22 17.37
N ARG A 514 10.35 -19.34 16.50
CA ARG A 514 9.89 -18.20 15.67
C ARG A 514 9.37 -17.05 16.53
N TYR A 515 8.58 -17.36 17.56
CA TYR A 515 8.07 -16.35 18.49
C TYR A 515 9.19 -15.74 19.32
N TYR A 516 10.13 -16.55 19.80
CA TYR A 516 11.29 -16.10 20.54
C TYR A 516 12.17 -15.13 19.72
N HIS A 517 12.50 -15.47 18.48
CA HIS A 517 13.23 -14.57 17.59
C HIS A 517 12.46 -13.28 17.34
N LEU A 518 11.15 -13.37 17.08
CA LEU A 518 10.31 -12.21 16.87
C LEU A 518 10.29 -11.28 18.10
N LEU A 519 10.26 -11.84 19.32
CA LEU A 519 10.38 -11.07 20.55
C LEU A 519 11.74 -10.38 20.70
N LYS A 520 12.83 -11.05 20.34
CA LYS A 520 14.17 -10.42 20.27
C LYS A 520 14.18 -9.24 19.30
N GLN A 521 13.57 -9.39 18.13
CA GLN A 521 13.47 -8.30 17.15
C GLN A 521 12.61 -7.14 17.68
N TYR A 522 11.50 -7.42 18.38
CA TYR A 522 10.69 -6.38 19.01
C TYR A 522 11.44 -5.64 20.10
N ASN A 523 12.12 -6.35 21.00
CA ASN A 523 12.89 -5.68 22.05
C ASN A 523 13.98 -4.77 21.46
N ARG A 524 14.72 -5.25 20.46
CA ARG A 524 15.72 -4.44 19.75
C ARG A 524 15.11 -3.22 19.06
N LEU A 525 13.98 -3.40 18.39
CA LEU A 525 13.25 -2.30 17.77
C LEU A 525 12.91 -1.25 18.83
N PHE A 526 12.19 -1.66 19.86
CA PHE A 526 11.74 -0.76 20.91
C PHE A 526 12.88 -0.06 21.64
N GLU A 527 14.01 -0.73 21.86
CA GLU A 527 15.21 -0.09 22.40
C GLU A 527 15.74 1.02 21.50
N HIS A 528 15.82 0.78 20.19
CA HIS A 528 16.22 1.78 19.21
C HIS A 528 15.23 2.95 19.18
N LEU A 529 13.94 2.65 19.20
CA LEU A 529 12.88 3.65 19.20
C LEU A 529 12.88 4.52 20.47
N GLY A 530 13.15 3.93 21.63
CA GLY A 530 13.26 4.64 22.91
C GLY A 530 14.45 5.62 22.99
N GLN A 531 15.44 5.49 22.11
CA GLN A 531 16.57 6.43 22.06
C GLN A 531 16.26 7.70 21.25
N THR A 532 15.09 7.78 20.63
CA THR A 532 14.76 8.87 19.71
C THR A 532 13.72 9.82 20.28
N THR A 533 13.89 11.12 20.04
CA THR A 533 12.97 12.19 20.44
C THR A 533 11.73 12.17 19.54
N ARG A 534 10.66 11.54 20.01
CA ARG A 534 9.38 11.47 19.29
C ARG A 534 8.31 12.17 20.09
N ASN A 535 7.24 12.58 19.41
CA ASN A 535 6.05 13.11 20.07
C ASN A 535 5.02 12.00 20.30
N GLN A 536 4.91 11.06 19.36
CA GLN A 536 3.92 10.00 19.42
C GLN A 536 4.39 8.72 18.70
N VAL A 537 4.09 7.57 19.31
CA VAL A 537 4.25 6.25 18.67
C VAL A 537 2.91 5.52 18.73
N VAL A 538 2.48 4.98 17.60
CA VAL A 538 1.28 4.13 17.54
C VAL A 538 1.66 2.73 17.09
N ILE A 539 1.21 1.72 17.81
CA ILE A 539 1.58 0.32 17.58
C ILE A 539 0.34 -0.50 17.25
N TYR A 540 0.35 -1.10 16.07
CA TYR A 540 -0.61 -2.12 15.65
C TYR A 540 -0.09 -3.50 16.01
N VAL A 541 -0.82 -4.14 16.91
CA VAL A 541 -0.59 -5.53 17.31
C VAL A 541 -1.76 -6.34 16.78
N ARG A 542 -1.53 -7.19 15.78
CA ARG A 542 -2.57 -8.09 15.31
C ARG A 542 -2.92 -9.07 16.46
N GLN A 543 -4.09 -9.69 16.48
CA GLN A 543 -4.39 -10.84 17.33
C GLN A 543 -4.14 -12.10 16.52
N THR A 544 -3.58 -13.15 17.15
CA THR A 544 -3.33 -14.41 16.46
C THR A 544 -3.71 -15.59 17.32
N ARG A 545 -4.24 -16.62 16.67
CA ARG A 545 -4.63 -17.89 17.29
C ARG A 545 -3.82 -19.02 16.68
N ILE A 546 -3.30 -19.90 17.52
CA ILE A 546 -2.78 -21.21 17.10
C ILE A 546 -3.89 -22.23 17.26
N LYS A 547 -4.20 -22.97 16.20
CA LYS A 547 -5.13 -24.08 16.24
C LYS A 547 -4.35 -25.39 16.42
N SER A 548 -4.71 -26.15 17.43
CA SER A 548 -4.48 -27.60 17.51
C SER A 548 -5.74 -28.33 17.03
N ASN A 549 -5.67 -29.65 16.88
CA ASN A 549 -6.81 -30.46 16.43
C ASN A 549 -8.05 -30.31 17.33
N GLU A 550 -7.88 -29.86 18.59
CA GLU A 550 -8.98 -29.74 19.57
C GLU A 550 -9.09 -28.36 20.23
N HIS A 551 -8.03 -27.52 20.21
CA HIS A 551 -7.97 -26.28 21.00
C HIS A 551 -7.43 -25.11 20.16
N SER A 552 -7.91 -23.90 20.43
CA SER A 552 -7.30 -22.66 19.91
C SER A 552 -6.68 -21.85 21.04
N ILE A 553 -5.42 -21.47 20.89
CA ILE A 553 -4.68 -20.68 21.88
C ILE A 553 -4.36 -19.30 21.29
N ASP A 554 -4.77 -18.24 21.99
CA ASP A 554 -4.47 -16.86 21.61
C ASP A 554 -3.03 -16.53 22.00
N VAL A 555 -2.28 -15.91 21.08
CA VAL A 555 -0.94 -15.40 21.36
C VAL A 555 -1.08 -14.05 22.07
N PRO A 556 -0.50 -13.86 23.27
CA PRO A 556 -0.72 -12.68 24.11
C PRO A 556 0.11 -11.45 23.68
N TRP A 557 0.17 -11.16 22.38
CA TRP A 557 1.06 -10.14 21.83
C TRP A 557 0.88 -8.75 22.44
N THR A 558 -0.37 -8.33 22.68
CA THR A 558 -0.68 -7.01 23.24
C THR A 558 -0.03 -6.82 24.61
N GLU A 559 -0.20 -7.81 25.50
CA GLU A 559 0.39 -7.78 26.84
C GLU A 559 1.91 -7.90 26.78
N THR A 560 2.44 -8.66 25.82
CA THR A 560 3.89 -8.77 25.63
C THR A 560 4.51 -7.45 25.21
N VAL A 561 3.91 -6.74 24.25
CA VAL A 561 4.36 -5.42 23.81
C VAL A 561 4.32 -4.42 24.97
N LYS A 562 3.20 -4.36 25.72
CA LYS A 562 3.08 -3.48 26.90
C LYS A 562 4.17 -3.77 27.93
N LYS A 563 4.43 -5.05 28.24
CA LYS A 563 5.44 -5.42 29.23
C LYS A 563 6.86 -5.11 28.77
N ILE A 564 7.18 -5.32 27.48
CA ILE A 564 8.47 -4.93 26.90
C ILE A 564 8.67 -3.43 27.05
N ILE A 565 7.66 -2.63 26.70
CA ILE A 565 7.72 -1.16 26.81
C ILE A 565 7.93 -0.73 28.26
N LEU A 566 7.09 -1.22 29.17
CA LEU A 566 7.12 -0.86 30.59
C LEU A 566 8.43 -1.21 31.30
N LYS A 567 9.08 -2.32 30.90
CA LYS A 567 10.31 -2.79 31.55
C LYS A 567 11.57 -2.15 30.98
N ASN A 568 11.48 -1.45 29.85
CA ASN A 568 12.65 -0.89 29.20
C ASN A 568 12.94 0.51 29.74
N LYS A 569 14.12 0.67 30.35
CA LYS A 569 14.54 1.98 30.83
C LYS A 569 14.60 3.03 29.72
N LYS A 570 14.91 2.62 28.48
CA LYS A 570 14.94 3.53 27.33
C LYS A 570 13.54 4.01 26.91
N MET A 571 12.47 3.46 27.47
CA MET A 571 11.08 3.87 27.20
C MET A 571 10.35 4.34 28.47
N SER A 572 11.09 4.72 29.51
CA SER A 572 10.54 5.30 30.77
C SER A 572 9.55 6.43 30.51
N HIS A 573 9.81 7.20 29.46
CA HIS A 573 9.13 8.42 29.06
C HIS A 573 7.96 8.17 28.08
N TRP A 574 7.64 6.91 27.79
CA TRP A 574 6.50 6.52 26.95
C TRP A 574 5.27 6.27 27.84
N HIS A 575 4.21 7.04 27.61
CA HIS A 575 2.97 6.94 28.36
C HIS A 575 1.84 6.45 27.45
N LEU A 576 1.21 5.33 27.81
CA LEU A 576 0.04 4.83 27.10
C LEU A 576 -1.10 5.85 27.23
N LYS A 577 -1.50 6.43 26.10
CA LYS A 577 -2.58 7.41 25.98
C LYS A 577 -3.92 6.72 25.72
N GLU A 578 -3.91 5.75 24.80
CA GLU A 578 -5.12 5.09 24.33
C GLU A 578 -4.84 3.63 23.98
N GLU A 579 -5.76 2.76 24.34
CA GLU A 579 -5.83 1.38 23.86
C GLU A 579 -7.20 1.14 23.23
N SER A 580 -7.19 0.68 21.99
CA SER A 580 -8.41 0.38 21.27
C SER A 580 -8.32 -0.98 20.58
N ARG A 581 -9.50 -1.61 20.42
CA ARG A 581 -9.64 -2.89 19.74
C ARG A 581 -10.42 -2.70 18.45
N HIS A 582 -9.81 -3.15 17.36
CA HIS A 582 -10.38 -3.07 16.02
C HIS A 582 -10.56 -4.48 15.47
N ILE A 583 -11.77 -4.78 15.00
CA ILE A 583 -12.12 -6.08 14.43
C ILE A 583 -12.41 -5.84 12.96
N ILE A 584 -11.58 -6.39 12.10
CA ILE A 584 -11.82 -6.43 10.67
C ILE A 584 -12.62 -7.70 10.39
N PRO A 585 -13.86 -7.59 9.90
CA PRO A 585 -14.67 -8.75 9.63
C PRO A 585 -14.04 -9.61 8.52
N GLY A 586 -13.97 -10.91 8.77
CA GLY A 586 -13.64 -11.91 7.77
C GLY A 586 -14.90 -12.49 7.15
N ASN A 587 -14.73 -13.45 6.23
CA ASN A 587 -15.86 -14.17 5.62
C ASN A 587 -16.73 -14.93 6.64
N SER A 588 -16.22 -15.14 7.86
CA SER A 588 -16.98 -15.60 9.02
C SER A 588 -16.32 -15.00 10.28
N PRO A 589 -17.02 -14.99 11.44
CA PRO A 589 -16.44 -14.52 12.70
C PRO A 589 -15.09 -15.16 13.05
N GLN A 590 -14.86 -16.39 12.57
CA GLN A 590 -13.62 -17.15 12.79
C GLN A 590 -12.43 -16.62 11.98
N PHE A 591 -12.70 -15.85 10.92
CA PHE A 591 -11.70 -15.23 10.04
C PHE A 591 -11.53 -13.73 10.32
N ASN A 592 -12.22 -13.18 11.32
CA ASN A 592 -12.04 -11.80 11.73
C ASN A 592 -10.58 -11.56 12.09
N ARG A 593 -9.97 -10.54 11.49
CA ARG A 593 -8.64 -10.08 11.89
C ARG A 593 -8.83 -9.04 12.97
N VAL A 594 -8.36 -9.33 14.17
CA VAL A 594 -8.42 -8.35 15.27
C VAL A 594 -7.07 -7.66 15.36
N TYR A 595 -7.07 -6.35 15.56
CA TYR A 595 -5.92 -5.53 15.85
C TYR A 595 -6.15 -4.80 17.18
N HIS A 596 -5.15 -4.82 18.03
CA HIS A 596 -5.03 -3.95 19.19
C HIS A 596 -4.14 -2.77 18.78
N ILE A 597 -4.64 -1.56 18.98
CA ILE A 597 -3.90 -0.34 18.72
C ILE A 597 -3.50 0.26 20.05
N LEU A 598 -2.21 0.46 20.25
CA LEU A 598 -1.64 1.08 21.44
C LEU A 598 -1.04 2.42 21.03
N SER A 599 -1.58 3.53 21.54
CA SER A 599 -1.00 4.85 21.31
C SER A 599 -0.22 5.31 22.52
N TYR A 600 1.05 5.64 22.32
CA TYR A 600 1.94 6.18 23.33
C TYR A 600 2.24 7.64 23.04
N LYS A 601 2.06 8.50 24.05
CA LYS A 601 2.61 9.86 24.07
C LYS A 601 4.00 9.79 24.67
N ILE A 602 4.94 10.46 24.04
CA ILE A 602 6.34 10.49 24.45
C ILE A 602 6.59 11.86 25.06
N ILE A 603 6.91 11.89 26.35
CA ILE A 603 7.11 13.14 27.10
C ILE A 603 8.62 13.30 27.26
N PRO A 604 9.27 14.31 26.64
CA PRO A 604 10.70 14.54 26.83
C PRO A 604 11.01 14.66 28.33
N GLU A 605 12.07 13.98 28.79
CA GLU A 605 12.57 14.11 30.17
C GLU A 605 13.17 15.50 30.44
#